data_AF-A0A2U3F043-F1
#
_entry.id   AF-A0A2U3F043-F1
#
_cell.length_a   1.000
_cell.length_b   1.000
_cell.length_c   1.000
_cell.angle_alpha   90.00
_cell.angle_beta   90.00
_cell.angle_gamma   90.00
#
_symmetry.space_group_name_H-M   'P 1'
#
loop_
_entity.id
_entity.type
_entity.pdbx_description
1 polymer ?
#
loop_
_entity_poly.entity_id
_entity_poly.type
_entity_poly.pdbx_seq_one_letter_code
_entity_poly.pdbx_strand_id
1 'polypeptide(L)'
;MNNPSVIPAFDFREMVTTLDNKIITTSLKVADYFGKRHKDVLRAIRNLKCSDDFTQRNFAPIDFIDKNGDVQPMYNITRDGCMMLVMGFTGKTAAAVKECYINAFNWMAEQLNRRMAMGEEMQHRYAIKETRSKLKGTIGSRLMNERKKEKRVLRLEHEHIMQVTQPELLIG
;
A
#
# COMPACT_ATOMS: atom_id res chain seq x y z
N MET A 1 -19.09 -31.65 2.88
CA MET A 1 -18.14 -31.00 3.81
C MET A 1 -18.39 -29.51 3.73
N ASN A 2 -19.10 -28.94 4.70
CA ASN A 2 -19.39 -27.51 4.75
C ASN A 2 -18.15 -26.76 5.22
N ASN A 3 -17.61 -25.90 4.37
CA ASN A 3 -16.42 -25.10 4.67
C ASN A 3 -16.82 -23.96 5.64
N PRO A 4 -16.38 -23.97 6.91
CA PRO A 4 -16.91 -23.06 7.92
C PRO A 4 -16.08 -21.78 7.93
N SER A 5 -16.27 -20.87 6.96
CA SER A 5 -15.80 -19.46 7.04
C SER A 5 -15.93 -18.70 5.71
N VAL A 6 -17.10 -18.75 5.05
CA VAL A 6 -17.43 -17.68 4.10
C VAL A 6 -18.03 -16.54 4.92
N ILE A 7 -17.15 -15.71 5.48
CA ILE A 7 -17.52 -14.35 5.87
C ILE A 7 -18.07 -13.71 4.58
N PRO A 8 -19.25 -13.03 4.59
CA PRO A 8 -19.83 -12.50 3.37
C PRO A 8 -18.76 -11.75 2.58
N ALA A 9 -18.63 -12.04 1.28
CA ALA A 9 -17.62 -11.45 0.42
C ALA A 9 -17.71 -9.92 0.57
N PHE A 10 -16.74 -9.33 1.29
CA PHE A 10 -16.72 -7.90 1.55
C PHE A 10 -16.50 -7.20 0.22
N ASP A 11 -17.55 -6.55 -0.28
CA ASP A 11 -17.48 -5.82 -1.52
C ASP A 11 -17.15 -4.36 -1.23
N PHE A 12 -15.87 -4.02 -1.25
CA PHE A 12 -15.41 -2.64 -1.10
C PHE A 12 -16.04 -1.68 -2.11
N ARG A 13 -16.60 -2.18 -3.23
CA ARG A 13 -17.34 -1.36 -4.21
C ARG A 13 -18.56 -0.69 -3.58
N GLU A 14 -19.21 -1.32 -2.59
CA GLU A 14 -20.36 -0.74 -1.88
C GLU A 14 -19.96 0.47 -1.04
N MET A 15 -18.73 0.48 -0.51
CA MET A 15 -18.22 1.55 0.35
C MET A 15 -17.73 2.78 -0.43
N VAL A 16 -17.46 2.68 -1.73
CA VAL A 16 -16.83 3.78 -2.50
C VAL A 16 -17.77 4.44 -3.51
N THR A 17 -17.41 5.65 -3.94
CA THR A 17 -18.02 6.40 -5.04
C THR A 17 -16.96 7.24 -5.74
N THR A 18 -17.28 7.76 -6.92
CA THR A 18 -16.43 8.70 -7.65
C THR A 18 -16.89 10.14 -7.43
N LEU A 19 -15.94 11.04 -7.19
CA LEU A 19 -16.13 12.49 -7.16
C LEU A 19 -14.92 13.13 -7.86
N ASP A 20 -15.16 13.94 -8.89
CA ASP A 20 -14.10 14.61 -9.67
C ASP A 20 -12.99 13.65 -10.13
N ASN A 21 -13.39 12.48 -10.63
CA ASN A 21 -12.49 11.40 -11.08
C ASN A 21 -11.61 10.80 -9.96
N LYS A 22 -11.90 11.10 -8.69
CA LYS A 22 -11.25 10.49 -7.51
C LYS A 22 -12.19 9.50 -6.85
N ILE A 23 -11.62 8.40 -6.37
CA ILE A 23 -12.36 7.42 -5.56
C ILE A 23 -12.41 7.94 -4.13
N ILE A 24 -13.61 8.20 -3.63
CA ILE A 24 -13.88 8.64 -2.26
C ILE A 24 -14.93 7.73 -1.61
N THR A 25 -15.22 7.96 -0.34
CA THR A 25 -16.42 7.45 0.33
C THR A 25 -17.20 8.60 0.96
N THR A 26 -18.39 8.32 1.47
CA THR A 26 -19.19 9.29 2.21
C THR A 26 -19.52 8.75 3.59
N SER A 27 -19.82 9.63 4.55
CA SER A 27 -20.23 9.16 5.88
C SER A 27 -21.53 8.34 5.86
N LEU A 28 -22.39 8.50 4.84
CA LEU A 28 -23.54 7.62 4.60
C LEU A 28 -23.11 6.22 4.14
N LYS A 29 -22.25 6.12 3.12
CA LYS A 29 -21.75 4.82 2.64
C LYS A 29 -21.02 4.05 3.74
N VAL A 30 -20.25 4.74 4.58
CA VAL A 30 -19.63 4.14 5.77
C VAL A 30 -20.69 3.67 6.76
N ALA A 31 -21.75 4.46 7.01
CA ALA A 31 -22.83 4.06 7.90
C ALA A 31 -23.53 2.78 7.41
N ASP A 32 -23.88 2.74 6.12
CA ASP A 32 -24.56 1.60 5.49
C ASP A 32 -23.69 0.35 5.52
N TYR A 33 -22.43 0.46 5.07
CA TYR A 33 -21.49 -0.66 4.99
C TYR A 33 -21.20 -1.31 6.35
N PHE A 34 -21.07 -0.51 7.41
CA PHE A 34 -20.81 -1.01 8.76
C PHE A 34 -22.09 -1.25 9.59
N GLY A 35 -23.27 -1.07 9.01
CA GLY A 35 -24.56 -1.22 9.71
C GLY A 35 -24.70 -0.27 10.91
N LYS A 36 -24.14 0.95 10.81
CA LYS A 36 -24.17 1.97 11.87
C LYS A 36 -25.18 3.06 11.53
N ARG A 37 -25.72 3.73 12.54
CA ARG A 37 -26.53 4.94 12.29
C ARG A 37 -25.62 6.06 11.80
N HIS A 38 -26.04 6.80 10.78
CA HIS A 38 -25.27 7.91 10.22
C HIS A 38 -24.85 8.95 11.29
N LYS A 39 -25.76 9.28 12.21
CA LYS A 39 -25.45 10.16 13.36
C LYS A 39 -24.27 9.68 14.22
N ASP A 40 -24.11 8.38 14.38
CA ASP A 40 -23.03 7.78 15.17
C ASP A 40 -21.70 7.86 14.40
N VAL A 41 -21.75 7.71 13.07
CA VAL A 41 -20.58 7.93 12.20
C VAL A 41 -20.14 9.40 12.23
N LEU A 42 -21.08 10.35 12.11
CA LEU A 42 -20.75 11.78 12.21
C LEU A 42 -20.14 12.13 13.57
N ARG A 43 -20.65 11.53 14.66
CA ARG A 43 -20.07 11.69 16.00
C ARG A 43 -18.68 11.08 16.09
N ALA A 44 -18.45 9.90 15.50
CA ALA A 44 -17.15 9.26 15.48
C ALA A 44 -16.12 10.14 14.74
N ILE A 45 -16.46 10.69 13.57
CA ILE A 45 -15.62 11.61 12.80
C ILE A 45 -15.23 12.82 13.64
N ARG A 46 -16.20 13.50 14.28
CA ARG A 46 -15.94 14.68 15.13
C ARG A 46 -15.08 14.39 16.36
N ASN A 47 -15.10 13.15 16.84
CA ASN A 47 -14.37 12.73 18.03
C ASN A 47 -12.98 12.16 17.70
N LEU A 48 -12.61 12.01 16.43
CA LEU A 48 -11.29 11.54 16.03
C LEU A 48 -10.22 12.47 16.62
N LYS A 49 -9.21 11.87 17.26
CA LYS A 49 -8.04 12.57 17.78
C LYS A 49 -6.93 12.47 16.74
N CYS A 50 -6.99 13.35 15.75
CA CYS A 50 -5.99 13.52 14.70
C CYS A 50 -5.59 15.00 14.58
N SER A 51 -4.50 15.27 13.87
CA SER A 51 -4.08 16.65 13.59
C SER A 51 -5.13 17.37 12.73
N ASP A 52 -5.22 18.69 12.88
CA ASP A 52 -6.16 19.50 12.10
C ASP A 52 -5.92 19.36 10.60
N ASP A 53 -4.65 19.33 10.17
CA ASP A 53 -4.27 19.09 8.77
C ASP A 53 -4.80 17.75 8.26
N PHE A 54 -4.67 16.68 9.05
CA PHE A 54 -5.21 15.37 8.66
C PHE A 54 -6.74 15.42 8.56
N THR A 55 -7.42 16.03 9.54
CA THR A 55 -8.87 16.14 9.52
C THR A 55 -9.36 16.89 8.28
N GLN A 56 -8.78 18.06 8.00
CA GLN A 56 -9.19 18.91 6.87
C GLN A 56 -8.97 18.25 5.51
N ARG A 57 -7.86 17.50 5.34
CA ARG A 57 -7.56 16.80 4.07
C ARG A 57 -8.42 15.58 3.83
N ASN A 58 -8.88 14.92 4.90
CA ASN A 58 -9.51 13.61 4.79
C ASN A 58 -11.02 13.60 5.04
N PHE A 59 -11.58 14.66 5.65
CA PHE A 59 -13.01 14.77 5.97
C PHE A 59 -13.55 16.13 5.52
N ALA A 60 -14.06 16.21 4.30
CA ALA A 60 -14.67 17.42 3.76
C ALA A 60 -16.17 17.49 4.12
N PRO A 61 -16.63 18.46 4.94
CA PRO A 61 -18.03 18.60 5.28
C PRO A 61 -18.84 19.04 4.07
N ILE A 62 -19.99 18.39 3.86
CA ILE A 62 -20.96 18.72 2.80
C ILE A 62 -22.37 18.51 3.34
N ASP A 63 -23.37 18.98 2.61
CA ASP A 63 -24.76 18.70 2.90
C ASP A 63 -25.38 17.81 1.81
N PHE A 64 -26.44 17.09 2.18
CA PHE A 64 -27.28 16.35 1.24
C PHE A 64 -28.75 16.54 1.61
N ILE A 65 -29.63 16.35 0.63
CA ILE A 65 -31.08 16.34 0.85
C ILE A 65 -31.49 14.90 1.16
N ASP A 66 -32.12 14.71 2.32
CA ASP A 66 -32.62 13.40 2.73
C ASP A 66 -33.93 13.02 2.02
N LYS A 67 -34.44 11.83 2.30
CA LYS A 67 -35.69 11.32 1.73
C LYS A 67 -36.94 12.14 2.09
N ASN A 68 -36.87 12.99 3.12
CA ASN A 68 -37.97 13.84 3.56
C ASN A 68 -37.88 15.24 2.93
N GLY A 69 -36.81 15.54 2.18
CA GLY A 69 -36.53 16.86 1.63
C GLY A 69 -35.73 17.76 2.58
N ASP A 70 -35.28 17.24 3.71
CA ASP A 70 -34.53 18.01 4.70
C ASP A 70 -33.04 18.02 4.36
N VAL A 71 -32.40 19.17 4.57
CA VAL A 71 -30.94 19.30 4.45
C VAL A 71 -30.27 18.66 5.67
N GLN A 72 -29.36 17.71 5.43
CA GLN A 72 -28.65 16.96 6.45
C GLN A 72 -27.13 17.01 6.22
N PRO A 73 -26.31 17.10 7.28
CA PRO A 73 -24.85 17.16 7.15
C PRO A 73 -24.25 15.79 6.85
N MET A 74 -23.24 15.75 6.00
CA MET A 74 -22.45 14.57 5.64
C MET A 74 -20.97 14.93 5.47
N TYR A 75 -20.10 13.93 5.32
CA TYR A 75 -18.71 14.13 4.91
C TYR A 75 -18.42 13.38 3.61
N ASN A 76 -17.69 14.02 2.71
CA ASN A 76 -16.85 13.33 1.73
C ASN A 76 -15.55 12.93 2.43
N ILE A 77 -15.20 11.66 2.32
CA ILE A 77 -14.11 11.05 3.06
C ILE A 77 -13.14 10.39 2.09
N THR A 78 -11.85 10.67 2.25
CA THR A 78 -10.80 10.02 1.45
C THR A 78 -10.61 8.55 1.87
N ARG A 79 -9.79 7.81 1.11
CA ARG A 79 -9.35 6.46 1.52
C ARG A 79 -8.72 6.48 2.92
N ASP A 80 -7.83 7.44 3.19
CA ASP A 80 -7.04 7.48 4.42
C ASP A 80 -7.92 7.91 5.62
N GLY A 81 -8.83 8.85 5.41
CA GLY A 81 -9.86 9.21 6.40
C GLY A 81 -10.78 8.03 6.74
N CYS A 82 -11.17 7.26 5.72
CA CYS A 82 -11.99 6.07 5.91
C CYS A 82 -11.26 5.03 6.77
N MET A 83 -10.00 4.74 6.46
CA MET A 83 -9.21 3.78 7.25
C MET A 83 -9.02 4.27 8.69
N MET A 84 -8.72 5.55 8.90
CA MET A 84 -8.60 6.15 10.24
C MET A 84 -9.89 5.98 11.06
N LEU A 85 -11.05 6.19 10.43
CA LEU A 85 -12.35 6.00 11.05
C LEU A 85 -12.64 4.52 11.37
N VAL A 86 -12.35 3.62 10.44
CA VAL A 86 -12.58 2.16 10.60
C VAL A 86 -11.72 1.57 11.73
N MET A 87 -10.51 2.08 11.95
CA MET A 87 -9.66 1.63 13.07
C MET A 87 -10.34 1.80 14.43
N GLY A 88 -11.14 2.85 14.61
CA GLY A 88 -11.94 3.08 15.82
C GLY A 88 -13.24 2.27 15.92
N PHE A 89 -13.66 1.57 14.86
CA PHE A 89 -14.89 0.77 14.87
C PHE A 89 -14.69 -0.61 15.49
N THR A 90 -15.75 -1.12 16.11
CA THR A 90 -15.86 -2.49 16.63
C THR A 90 -16.89 -3.29 15.82
N GLY A 91 -16.83 -4.62 15.91
CA GLY A 91 -17.74 -5.57 15.25
C GLY A 91 -17.05 -6.43 14.17
N LYS A 92 -17.73 -7.49 13.71
CA LYS A 92 -17.18 -8.48 12.76
C LYS A 92 -16.77 -7.85 11.42
N THR A 93 -17.60 -6.96 10.86
CA THR A 93 -17.30 -6.23 9.61
C THR A 93 -16.04 -5.37 9.74
N ALA A 94 -15.91 -4.62 10.85
CA ALA A 94 -14.73 -3.79 11.10
C ALA A 94 -13.47 -4.64 11.33
N ALA A 95 -13.58 -5.77 12.06
CA ALA A 95 -12.46 -6.69 12.26
C ALA A 95 -11.95 -7.25 10.92
N ALA A 96 -12.86 -7.69 10.05
CA ALA A 96 -12.46 -8.23 8.75
C ALA A 96 -11.78 -7.20 7.84
N VAL A 97 -12.26 -5.95 7.79
CA VAL A 97 -11.57 -4.89 7.04
C VAL A 97 -10.16 -4.65 7.58
N LYS A 98 -9.98 -4.67 8.91
CA LYS A 98 -8.66 -4.55 9.55
C LYS A 98 -7.76 -5.73 9.20
N GLU A 99 -8.27 -6.96 9.23
CA GLU A 99 -7.53 -8.16 8.82
C GLU A 99 -7.11 -8.10 7.35
N CYS A 100 -7.99 -7.66 6.44
CA CYS A 100 -7.64 -7.44 5.03
C CYS A 100 -6.51 -6.42 4.88
N TYR A 101 -6.56 -5.31 5.62
CA TYR A 101 -5.49 -4.31 5.63
C TYR A 101 -4.16 -4.89 6.14
N ILE A 102 -4.19 -5.64 7.26
CA ILE A 102 -3.02 -6.32 7.82
C ILE A 102 -2.44 -7.33 6.82
N ASN A 103 -3.28 -8.11 6.15
CA ASN A 103 -2.85 -9.10 5.16
C ASN A 103 -2.19 -8.42 3.94
N ALA A 104 -2.75 -7.31 3.46
CA ALA A 104 -2.15 -6.54 2.37
C ALA A 104 -0.80 -5.95 2.77
N PHE A 105 -0.68 -5.46 4.01
CA PHE A 105 0.59 -4.97 4.56
C PHE A 105 1.63 -6.09 4.65
N ASN A 106 1.27 -7.24 5.23
CA ASN A 106 2.16 -8.40 5.37
C ASN A 106 2.61 -8.92 4.00
N TRP A 107 1.70 -8.99 3.03
CA TRP A 107 2.03 -9.37 1.67
C TRP A 107 3.07 -8.42 1.06
N MET A 108 2.89 -7.10 1.20
CA MET A 108 3.84 -6.12 0.69
C MET A 108 5.20 -6.21 1.40
N ALA A 109 5.21 -6.39 2.72
CA ALA A 109 6.44 -6.60 3.49
C ALA A 109 7.19 -7.86 3.02
N GLU A 110 6.47 -8.95 2.76
CA GLU A 110 7.05 -10.18 2.22
C GLU A 110 7.64 -9.96 0.82
N GLN A 111 6.95 -9.22 -0.06
CA GLN A 111 7.49 -8.89 -1.38
C GLN A 111 8.79 -8.08 -1.28
N LEU A 112 8.85 -7.10 -0.37
CA LEU A 112 10.07 -6.33 -0.13
C LEU A 112 11.21 -7.20 0.39
N ASN A 113 10.93 -8.09 1.37
CA ASN A 113 11.94 -9.01 1.90
C ASN A 113 12.48 -9.97 0.84
N ARG A 114 11.60 -10.55 0.01
CA ARG A 114 12.01 -11.42 -1.11
C ARG A 114 12.92 -10.68 -2.08
N ARG A 115 12.60 -9.42 -2.40
CA ARG A 115 13.44 -8.60 -3.28
C ARG A 115 14.79 -8.27 -2.68
N MET A 116 14.84 -7.91 -1.39
CA MET A 116 16.09 -7.68 -0.67
C MET A 116 16.98 -8.93 -0.69
N ALA A 117 16.42 -10.10 -0.36
CA ALA A 117 17.14 -11.37 -0.39
C ALA A 117 17.69 -11.70 -1.80
N MET A 118 16.86 -11.54 -2.84
CA MET A 118 17.32 -11.71 -4.23
C MET A 118 18.45 -10.73 -4.57
N GLY A 119 18.34 -9.49 -4.13
CA GLY A 119 19.33 -8.46 -4.32
C GLY A 119 20.68 -8.78 -3.66
N GLU A 120 20.66 -9.22 -2.40
CA GLU A 120 21.85 -9.68 -1.66
C GLU A 120 22.53 -10.85 -2.36
N GLU A 121 21.77 -11.85 -2.83
CA GLU A 121 22.31 -12.98 -3.57
C GLU A 121 23.00 -12.54 -4.87
N MET A 122 22.36 -11.64 -5.63
CA MET A 122 22.95 -11.12 -6.85
C MET A 122 24.21 -10.31 -6.58
N GLN A 123 24.23 -9.48 -5.53
CA GLN A 123 25.42 -8.73 -5.10
C GLN A 123 26.57 -9.66 -4.72
N HIS A 124 26.31 -10.71 -3.94
CA HIS A 124 27.30 -11.70 -3.56
C HIS A 124 27.91 -12.39 -4.80
N ARG A 125 27.05 -12.83 -5.73
CA ARG A 125 27.48 -13.47 -6.98
C ARG A 125 28.31 -12.51 -7.84
N TYR A 126 27.92 -11.25 -7.91
CA TYR A 126 28.68 -10.21 -8.60
C TYR A 126 30.07 -10.01 -7.98
N ALA A 127 30.17 -9.91 -6.65
CA ALA A 127 31.45 -9.73 -5.95
C ALA A 127 32.46 -10.86 -6.25
N ILE A 128 31.99 -12.11 -6.32
CA ILE A 128 32.80 -13.27 -6.71
C ILE A 128 33.29 -13.13 -8.17
N LYS A 129 32.38 -12.82 -9.11
CA LYS A 129 32.71 -12.62 -10.52
C LYS A 129 33.72 -11.49 -10.72
N GLU A 130 33.53 -10.37 -10.01
CA GLU A 130 34.41 -9.21 -10.08
C GLU A 130 35.80 -9.53 -9.55
N THR A 131 35.89 -10.23 -8.41
CA THR A 131 37.16 -10.68 -7.81
C THR A 131 37.92 -11.59 -8.77
N ARG A 132 37.23 -12.58 -9.38
CA ARG A 132 37.83 -13.45 -10.41
C ARG A 132 38.30 -12.65 -11.63
N SER A 133 37.50 -11.70 -12.10
CA SER A 133 37.89 -10.84 -13.22
C SER A 133 39.08 -9.94 -12.84
N LYS A 134 39.19 -9.48 -11.59
CA LYS A 134 40.34 -8.68 -11.10
C LYS A 134 41.64 -9.48 -11.15
N LEU A 135 41.60 -10.75 -10.72
CA LEU A 135 42.77 -11.65 -10.77
C LEU A 135 43.32 -11.85 -12.19
N LYS A 136 42.45 -11.90 -13.21
CA LYS A 136 42.87 -11.98 -14.62
C LYS A 136 43.75 -10.79 -15.06
N GLY A 137 43.58 -9.61 -14.46
CA GLY A 137 44.40 -8.44 -14.76
C GLY A 137 45.83 -8.53 -14.26
N THR A 138 46.10 -9.42 -13.30
CA THR A 138 47.42 -9.63 -12.70
C THR A 138 48.23 -10.71 -13.45
N ILE A 139 47.57 -11.54 -14.27
CA ILE A 139 48.16 -12.72 -14.90
C ILE A 139 48.36 -12.47 -16.41
N GLY A 140 49.43 -11.78 -16.77
CA GLY A 140 49.88 -11.66 -18.17
C GLY A 140 48.95 -10.92 -19.14
N SER A 141 49.47 -10.63 -20.34
CA SER A 141 48.81 -9.76 -21.32
C SER A 141 47.52 -10.34 -21.93
N ARG A 142 47.43 -11.67 -22.08
CA ARG A 142 46.25 -12.36 -22.65
C ARG A 142 45.01 -12.22 -21.78
N LEU A 143 45.12 -12.50 -20.48
CA LEU A 143 43.99 -12.41 -19.54
C LEU A 143 43.60 -10.96 -19.24
N MET A 144 44.54 -10.01 -19.37
CA MET A 144 44.25 -8.58 -19.32
C MET A 144 43.29 -8.13 -20.45
N ASN A 145 43.48 -8.64 -21.68
CA ASN A 145 42.60 -8.33 -22.80
C ASN A 145 41.22 -8.98 -22.67
N GLU A 146 41.12 -10.16 -22.07
CA GLU A 146 39.83 -10.79 -21.71
C GLU A 146 39.07 -9.93 -20.69
N ARG A 147 39.75 -9.45 -19.63
CA ARG A 147 39.16 -8.58 -18.61
C ARG A 147 38.58 -7.29 -19.19
N LYS A 148 39.23 -6.67 -20.20
CA LYS A 148 38.71 -5.47 -20.86
C LYS A 148 37.33 -5.70 -21.48
N LYS A 149 37.07 -6.90 -22.02
CA LYS A 149 35.77 -7.28 -22.58
C LYS A 149 34.74 -7.55 -21.48
N GLU A 150 35.14 -8.20 -20.38
CA GLU A 150 34.27 -8.53 -19.25
C GLU A 150 33.80 -7.30 -18.45
N LYS A 151 34.63 -6.25 -18.34
CA LYS A 151 34.29 -5.04 -17.56
C LYS A 151 32.97 -4.40 -17.98
N ARG A 152 32.65 -4.38 -19.28
CA ARG A 152 31.39 -3.80 -19.77
C ARG A 152 30.19 -4.61 -19.31
N VAL A 153 30.30 -5.94 -19.36
CA VAL A 153 29.23 -6.86 -18.93
C VAL A 153 29.01 -6.75 -17.42
N LEU A 154 30.10 -6.76 -16.64
CA LEU A 154 30.03 -6.61 -15.18
C LEU A 154 29.41 -5.28 -14.76
N ARG A 155 29.70 -4.19 -15.47
CA ARG A 155 29.08 -2.89 -15.19
C ARG A 155 27.56 -2.92 -15.36
N LEU A 156 27.08 -3.44 -16.49
CA LEU A 156 25.65 -3.57 -16.77
C LEU A 156 24.97 -4.52 -15.78
N GLU A 157 25.63 -5.62 -15.41
CA GLU A 157 25.14 -6.54 -14.37
C GLU A 157 25.03 -5.82 -13.02
N HIS A 158 26.01 -5.02 -12.63
CA HIS A 158 25.98 -4.23 -11.40
C HIS A 158 24.84 -3.19 -11.39
N GLU A 159 24.64 -2.45 -12.50
CA GLU A 159 23.54 -1.49 -12.65
C GLU A 159 22.17 -2.17 -12.48
N HIS A 160 21.98 -3.34 -13.08
CA HIS A 160 20.75 -4.12 -12.94
C HIS A 160 20.51 -4.57 -11.48
N ILE A 161 21.55 -5.05 -10.81
CA ILE A 161 21.48 -5.47 -9.40
C ILE A 161 21.02 -4.31 -8.51
N MET A 162 21.57 -3.12 -8.74
CA MET A 162 21.19 -1.92 -7.97
C MET A 162 19.72 -1.56 -8.14
N GLN A 163 19.17 -1.67 -9.36
CA GLN A 163 17.74 -1.44 -9.64
C GLN A 163 16.83 -2.45 -8.95
N VAL A 164 17.25 -3.72 -8.85
CA VAL A 164 16.47 -4.76 -8.16
C VAL A 164 16.48 -4.54 -6.64
N THR A 165 17.59 -4.04 -6.08
CA THR A 165 17.75 -3.81 -4.63
C THR A 165 17.10 -2.54 -4.09
N GLN A 166 16.96 -1.48 -4.90
CA GLN A 166 16.34 -0.21 -4.49
C GLN A 166 15.01 -0.01 -5.22
N PRO A 167 13.87 -0.43 -4.63
CA PRO A 167 12.59 -0.08 -5.21
C PRO A 167 12.33 1.41 -5.05
N GLU A 168 11.92 2.08 -6.13
CA GLU A 168 11.14 3.32 -6.01
C GLU A 168 9.82 2.96 -5.31
N LEU A 169 9.76 3.22 -4.00
CA LEU A 169 8.49 3.28 -3.33
C LEU A 169 7.77 4.49 -3.90
N LEU A 170 6.71 4.26 -4.68
CA LEU A 170 5.78 5.32 -5.09
C LEU A 170 5.12 5.87 -3.82
N ILE A 171 5.83 6.76 -3.13
CA ILE A 171 5.26 7.70 -2.17
C ILE A 171 4.76 8.85 -3.03
N GLY A 172 3.59 8.63 -3.65
CA GLY A 172 2.81 9.65 -4.33
C GLY A 172 1.84 10.30 -3.36
#